data_AF-A0A2E7K0J4-F1
#
_entry.id   AF-A0A2E7K0J4-F1
#
_cell.length_a   1.000
_cell.length_b   1.000
_cell.length_c   1.000
_cell.angle_alpha   90.00
_cell.angle_beta   90.00
_cell.angle_gamma   90.00
#
_symmetry.space_group_name_H-M   'P 1'
#
loop_
_entity.id
_entity.type
_entity.pdbx_description
1 polymer ?
#
loop_
_entity_poly.entity_id
_entity_poly.type
_entity_poly.pdbx_seq_one_letter_code
_entity_poly.pdbx_strand_id
1 'polypeptide(L)' 'MQYVYVNNQCVPSEDAVIPADNRGFRFGDGVFETIALHNGHPYQWDTHMQRLQDGLRTLRIPAPTQDLLDAARTLIARN' A
#
# COMPACT_ATOMS: atom_id res chain seq x y z
N MET A 1 -18.86 -3.14 4.93
CA MET A 1 -17.93 -2.13 5.49
C MET A 1 -16.62 -2.30 4.77
N GLN A 2 -16.06 -1.21 4.22
CA GLN A 2 -14.80 -1.26 3.50
C GLN A 2 -13.66 -1.00 4.48
N TYR A 3 -12.65 -1.86 4.48
CA TYR A 3 -11.43 -1.70 5.28
C TYR A 3 -10.29 -1.17 4.42
N VAL A 4 -9.38 -0.43 5.05
CA VAL A 4 -8.09 -0.03 4.47
C VAL A 4 -6.95 -0.41 5.41
N TYR A 5 -5.78 -0.72 4.84
CA TYR A 5 -4.59 -1.05 5.62
C TYR A 5 -3.70 0.19 5.77
N VAL A 6 -3.47 0.63 7.00
CA VAL A 6 -2.64 1.79 7.33
C VAL A 6 -1.68 1.40 8.46
N ASN A 7 -0.37 1.58 8.25
CA ASN A 7 0.67 1.38 9.27
C ASN A 7 0.50 0.10 10.13
N ASN A 8 0.30 -1.04 9.48
CA ASN A 8 0.13 -2.36 10.10
C ASN A 8 -1.26 -2.67 10.67
N GLN A 9 -2.28 -1.88 10.35
CA GLN A 9 -3.63 -2.05 10.88
C GLN A 9 -4.68 -1.98 9.77
N CYS A 10 -5.64 -2.91 9.78
CA CYS A 10 -6.88 -2.76 9.03
C CYS A 10 -7.87 -1.94 9.83
N VAL A 11 -8.18 -0.74 9.34
CA VAL A 11 -9.17 0.16 9.94
C VAL A 11 -10.36 0.30 8.99
N PRO A 12 -11.59 0.55 9.50
CA PRO A 12 -12.69 1.00 8.66
C PRO A 12 -12.26 2.22 7.83
N SER A 13 -12.71 2.30 6.57
CA SER A 13 -12.29 3.37 5.66
C SER A 13 -12.64 4.77 6.19
N GLU A 14 -13.70 4.90 6.97
CA GLU A 14 -14.12 6.16 7.62
C GLU A 14 -13.16 6.64 8.74
N ASP A 15 -12.40 5.71 9.34
CA ASP A 15 -11.45 6.00 10.43
C ASP A 15 -10.02 6.25 9.91
N ALA A 16 -9.79 6.04 8.62
CA ALA A 16 -8.47 6.15 8.01
C ALA A 16 -8.03 7.60 7.87
N VAL A 17 -7.02 7.99 8.66
CA VAL A 17 -6.52 9.37 8.70
C VAL A 17 -5.05 9.44 8.29
N ILE A 18 -4.71 10.48 7.53
CA ILE A 18 -3.34 10.86 7.20
C ILE A 18 -3.09 12.25 7.82
N PRO A 19 -1.96 12.46 8.52
CA PRO A 19 -1.61 13.78 9.07
C PRO A 19 -1.52 14.85 7.98
N ALA A 20 -1.95 16.09 8.29
CA ALA A 20 -1.92 17.20 7.33
C ALA A 20 -0.50 17.60 6.90
N ASP A 21 0.52 17.29 7.71
CA ASP A 21 1.93 17.51 7.41
C ASP A 21 2.59 16.36 6.64
N ASN A 22 1.85 15.30 6.33
CA ASN A 22 2.34 14.19 5.52
C ASN A 22 2.84 14.68 4.15
N ARG A 23 4.07 14.31 3.80
CA ARG A 23 4.72 14.76 2.56
C ARG A 23 4.02 14.26 1.30
N GLY A 24 3.49 13.04 1.32
CA GLY A 24 2.68 12.47 0.24
C GLY A 24 1.42 13.29 -0.01
N PHE A 25 0.73 13.70 1.05
CA PHE A 25 -0.44 14.57 0.95
C PHE A 25 -0.08 15.99 0.44
N ARG A 26 0.96 16.61 1.00
CA ARG A 26 1.30 18.01 0.69
C ARG A 26 1.96 18.22 -0.66
N PHE A 27 2.80 17.27 -1.09
CA PHE A 27 3.72 17.46 -2.21
C PHE A 27 3.64 16.36 -3.26
N GLY A 28 2.78 15.35 -3.06
CA GLY A 28 2.79 14.16 -3.90
C GLY A 28 4.04 13.31 -3.74
N ASP A 29 4.76 13.45 -2.61
CA ASP A 29 6.01 12.74 -2.33
C ASP A 29 5.72 11.31 -1.84
N GLY A 30 5.48 10.42 -2.79
CA GLY A 30 5.16 9.02 -2.55
C GLY A 30 5.12 8.19 -3.84
N VAL A 31 4.99 6.88 -3.69
CA VAL A 31 4.80 5.93 -4.80
C VAL A 31 3.58 5.08 -4.51
N PHE A 32 2.93 4.58 -5.56
CA PHE A 32 1.78 3.69 -5.43
C PHE A 32 1.76 2.67 -6.56
N GLU A 33 0.99 1.62 -6.36
CA GLU A 33 0.68 0.60 -7.35
C GLU A 33 -0.83 0.36 -7.38
N THR A 34 -1.36 -0.04 -8.52
CA THR A 34 -2.73 -0.56 -8.66
C THR A 34 -2.63 -1.98 -9.17
N ILE A 35 -3.16 -2.94 -8.40
CA ILE A 35 -2.98 -4.36 -8.64
C ILE A 35 -4.34 -5.02 -8.81
N ALA A 36 -4.53 -5.77 -9.90
CA ALA A 36 -5.74 -6.54 -10.12
C ALA A 36 -5.76 -7.78 -9.22
N LEU A 37 -6.95 -8.16 -8.76
CA LEU A 37 -7.16 -9.42 -8.05
C LEU A 37 -7.81 -10.44 -8.98
N HIS A 38 -7.21 -11.61 -9.13
CA HIS A 38 -7.79 -12.76 -9.81
C HIS A 38 -8.07 -13.85 -8.77
N ASN A 39 -9.34 -14.22 -8.59
CA ASN A 39 -9.77 -15.20 -7.58
C ASN A 39 -9.22 -14.91 -6.17
N GLY A 40 -9.26 -13.64 -5.74
CA GLY A 40 -8.76 -13.21 -4.44
C GLY A 40 -7.22 -13.14 -4.32
N HIS A 41 -6.47 -13.33 -5.41
CA HIS A 41 -5.01 -13.28 -5.40
C HIS A 41 -4.49 -12.09 -6.23
N PRO A 42 -3.50 -11.35 -5.74
CA PRO A 42 -2.85 -10.30 -6.53
C PRO A 42 -2.20 -10.85 -7.80
N TYR A 43 -2.60 -10.31 -8.95
CA TYR A 43 -2.04 -10.69 -10.25
C TYR A 43 -0.68 -10.00 -10.47
N GLN A 44 0.31 -10.75 -10.97
CA GLN A 44 1.67 -10.26 -11.26
C GLN A 44 2.35 -9.52 -10.09
N TRP A 45 2.18 -10.03 -8.87
CA TRP A 45 2.69 -9.40 -7.63
C TRP A 45 4.15 -8.96 -7.73
N ASP A 46 5.05 -9.84 -8.15
CA ASP A 46 6.49 -9.56 -8.20
C ASP A 46 6.82 -8.39 -9.15
N THR A 47 6.11 -8.30 -10.28
CA THR A 47 6.26 -7.21 -11.25
C THR A 47 5.85 -5.86 -10.64
N HIS A 48 4.74 -5.84 -9.89
CA HIS A 48 4.30 -4.64 -9.17
C HIS A 48 5.29 -4.26 -8.06
N MET A 49 5.81 -5.23 -7.31
CA MET A 49 6.78 -4.96 -6.25
C MET A 49 8.11 -4.45 -6.80
N GLN A 50 8.58 -4.97 -7.93
CA GLN A 50 9.77 -4.45 -8.59
C GLN A 50 9.58 -2.99 -8.99
N ARG A 51 8.45 -2.64 -9.62
CA ARG A 51 8.15 -1.25 -10.00
C ARG A 51 8.02 -0.32 -8.79
N LEU A 52 7.37 -0.78 -7.72
CA LEU A 52 7.28 -0.05 -6.45
C LEU A 52 8.67 0.23 -5.86
N GLN A 53 9.54 -0.77 -5.83
CA GLN A 53 10.92 -0.64 -5.34
C GLN A 53 11.76 0.32 -6.19
N ASP A 54 11.61 0.28 -7.51
CA ASP A 54 12.29 1.20 -8.42
C ASP A 54 11.81 2.65 -8.21
N GLY A 55 10.52 2.86 -7.96
CA GLY A 55 9.96 4.16 -7.57
C GLY A 55 10.53 4.66 -6.24
N LEU A 56 10.52 3.82 -5.20
CA LEU A 56 11.12 4.14 -3.89
C LEU A 56 12.59 4.54 -4.03
N ARG A 57 13.37 3.80 -4.82
CA ARG A 57 14.79 4.08 -5.07
C ARG A 57 14.99 5.42 -5.79
N THR A 58 14.18 5.69 -6.82
CA THR A 58 14.20 6.94 -7.59
C THR A 58 13.97 8.16 -6.70
N LEU A 59 12.97 8.08 -5.83
CA LEU A 59 12.62 9.17 -4.91
C LEU A 59 13.42 9.16 -3.60
N ARG A 60 14.30 8.17 -3.42
CA ARG A 60 15.10 7.97 -2.18
C ARG A 60 14.23 7.82 -0.93
N ILE A 61 13.06 7.20 -1.08
CA ILE A 61 12.15 6.87 0.02
C ILE A 61 12.59 5.50 0.59
N PRO A 62 12.77 5.36 1.91
CA PRO A 62 13.08 4.08 2.52
C PRO A 62 12.00 3.04 2.21
N ALA A 63 12.43 1.82 1.87
CA ALA A 63 11.49 0.72 1.67
C ALA A 63 10.75 0.38 2.97
N PRO A 64 9.47 -0.04 2.89
CA PRO A 64 8.75 -0.54 4.05
C PRO A 64 9.43 -1.78 4.63
N THR A 65 9.38 -1.92 5.94
CA THR A 65 9.91 -3.10 6.65
C THR A 65 8.89 -4.24 6.74
N GLN A 66 7.64 -3.96 6.39
CA GLN A 66 6.53 -4.89 6.39
C GLN A 66 6.60 -5.87 5.23
N ASP A 67 6.06 -7.08 5.46
CA ASP A 67 5.69 -7.97 4.35
C ASP A 67 4.41 -7.42 3.68
N LEU A 68 4.60 -6.80 2.52
CA LEU A 68 3.50 -6.21 1.75
C LEU A 68 2.53 -7.27 1.22
N LEU A 69 2.97 -8.51 0.97
CA LEU A 69 2.10 -9.56 0.47
C LEU A 69 1.17 -10.04 1.59
N ASP A 70 1.70 -10.19 2.80
CA ASP A 70 0.90 -10.51 3.98
C ASP A 70 -0.10 -9.38 4.32
N ALA A 71 0.34 -8.12 4.22
CA ALA A 71 -0.54 -6.96 4.37
C ALA A 71 -1.68 -6.95 3.34
N ALA A 72 -1.35 -7.21 2.06
CA ALA A 72 -2.35 -7.30 1.00
C ALA A 72 -3.34 -8.45 1.24
N ARG A 73 -2.86 -9.64 1.62
CA ARG A 73 -3.71 -10.79 1.96
C ARG A 73 -4.63 -10.52 3.14
N THR A 74 -4.10 -9.86 4.18
CA THR A 74 -4.89 -9.45 5.35
C THR A 74 -6.01 -8.50 4.94
N LEU A 75 -5.72 -7.52 4.09
CA LEU A 75 -6.71 -6.57 3.60
C LEU A 75 -7.77 -7.23 2.71
N ILE A 76 -7.35 -8.15 1.84
CA ILE A 76 -8.26 -8.92 0.97
C ILE A 76 -9.18 -9.79 1.82
N ALA A 77 -8.68 -10.45 2.86
CA ALA A 77 -9.51 -11.31 3.72
C ALA A 77 -10.52 -10.53 4.59
N ARG A 78 -10.31 -9.22 4.76
CA ARG A 78 -11.19 -8.33 5.55
C ARG A 78 -12.30 -7.69 4.73
N ASN A 79 -12.22 -7.74 3.40
CA ASN A 79 -13.20 -7.14 2.48
C ASN A 79 -13.91 -8.22 1.65
#